data_AF-A0A2Y9SKL5-F1
#
_entry.id   AF-A0A2Y9SKL5-F1
#
_cell.length_a   1.000
_cell.length_b   1.000
_cell.length_c   1.000
_cell.angle_alpha   90.00
_cell.angle_beta   90.00
_cell.angle_gamma   90.00
#
_symmetry.space_group_name_H-M   'P 1'
#
loop_
_entity.id
_entity.type
_entity.pdbx_description
1 polymer ?
#
loop_
_entity_poly.entity_id
_entity_poly.type
_entity_poly.pdbx_seq_one_letter_code
_entity_poly.pdbx_strand_id
1 'polypeptide(L)'
;MRDLYIKNGQGFILVYSLVNQQSFQDIKPMRDQIIRVKRYEKVPVILVGNKVDLESEREVSSNEGRALAEEWGCPFMETSAKSKTMVDELFAEIVRQMNYAAQPDKDDPCCSACNIQ
;
A
#
# COMPACT_ATOMS: atom_id res chain seq x y z
N MET A 1 8.30 -17.40 9.80
CA MET A 1 6.86 -17.52 9.46
C MET A 1 6.33 -16.31 8.67
N ARG A 2 6.57 -15.05 9.11
CA ARG A 2 6.11 -13.85 8.37
C ARG A 2 6.58 -13.78 6.91
N ASP A 3 7.84 -14.10 6.64
CA ASP A 3 8.40 -14.04 5.29
C ASP A 3 7.70 -14.97 4.28
N LEU A 4 7.12 -16.09 4.71
CA LEU A 4 6.36 -16.98 3.81
C LEU A 4 5.05 -16.33 3.35
N TYR A 5 4.34 -15.66 4.26
CA TYR A 5 3.14 -14.91 3.92
C TYR A 5 3.45 -13.71 3.03
N ILE A 6 4.57 -13.03 3.27
CA ILE A 6 5.03 -11.94 2.40
C ILE A 6 5.41 -12.50 1.03
N LYS A 7 6.14 -13.61 0.97
CA LYS A 7 6.54 -14.23 -0.30
C LYS A 7 5.33 -14.57 -1.17
N ASN A 8 4.27 -15.11 -0.57
CA ASN A 8 3.08 -15.56 -1.32
C ASN A 8 2.00 -14.48 -1.51
N GLY A 9 1.94 -13.44 -0.67
CA GLY A 9 0.88 -12.42 -0.72
C GLY A 9 0.97 -11.51 -1.95
N GLN A 10 -0.13 -11.30 -2.67
CA GLN A 10 -0.12 -10.53 -3.92
C GLN A 10 -0.34 -9.02 -3.73
N GLY A 11 -0.85 -8.62 -2.56
CA GLY A 11 -1.06 -7.22 -2.18
C GLY A 11 -1.03 -7.07 -0.66
N PHE A 12 -0.66 -5.87 -0.21
CA PHE A 12 -0.45 -5.58 1.21
C PHE A 12 -1.22 -4.34 1.62
N ILE A 13 -1.95 -4.46 2.72
CA ILE A 13 -2.55 -3.33 3.40
C ILE A 13 -1.71 -3.05 4.63
N LEU A 14 -1.06 -1.88 4.66
CA LEU A 14 -0.24 -1.43 5.77
C LEU A 14 -1.07 -0.52 6.66
N VAL A 15 -1.46 -1.03 7.83
CA VAL A 15 -2.37 -0.33 8.75
C VAL A 15 -1.62 0.19 9.97
N TYR A 16 -1.77 1.49 10.24
CA TYR A 16 -1.42 2.10 11.53
C TYR A 16 -2.68 2.63 12.23
N SER A 17 -2.56 3.01 13.49
CA SER A 17 -3.65 3.59 14.28
C SER A 17 -3.47 5.11 14.36
N LEU A 18 -4.51 5.87 14.02
CA LEU A 18 -4.47 7.34 14.08
C LEU A 18 -4.20 7.89 15.49
N VAL A 19 -4.55 7.11 16.51
CA VAL A 19 -4.38 7.42 17.95
C VAL A 19 -3.14 6.75 18.57
N ASN A 20 -2.15 6.37 17.75
CA ASN A 20 -0.90 5.78 18.24
C ASN A 20 0.25 6.12 17.29
N GLN A 21 1.03 7.15 17.64
CA GLN A 21 2.18 7.62 16.88
C GLN A 21 3.24 6.53 16.67
N GLN A 22 3.45 5.65 17.65
CA GLN A 22 4.43 4.57 17.53
C GLN A 22 4.06 3.60 16.41
N SER A 23 2.77 3.28 16.25
CA SER A 23 2.30 2.42 15.17
C SER A 23 2.55 3.02 13.78
N PHE A 24 2.56 4.35 13.66
CA PHE A 24 2.92 5.05 12.43
C PHE A 24 4.43 4.99 12.15
N GLN A 25 5.28 5.03 13.18
CA GLN A 25 6.72 4.85 13.01
C GLN A 25 7.07 3.40 12.61
N ASP A 26 6.38 2.42 13.19
CA ASP A 26 6.61 1.00 12.95
C ASP A 26 6.18 0.53 11.54
N ILE A 27 5.38 1.33 10.82
CA ILE A 27 4.91 0.98 9.46
C ILE A 27 6.03 1.02 8.41
N LYS A 28 7.04 1.86 8.60
CA LYS A 28 8.22 1.99 7.73
C LYS A 28 9.04 0.69 7.66
N PRO A 29 9.54 0.15 8.79
CA PRO A 29 10.29 -1.11 8.76
C PRO A 29 9.45 -2.30 8.27
N MET A 30 8.12 -2.27 8.48
CA MET A 30 7.23 -3.28 7.90
C MET A 30 7.20 -3.22 6.37
N ARG A 31 7.12 -2.02 5.77
CA ARG A 31 7.23 -1.84 4.32
C ARG A 31 8.58 -2.32 3.78
N ASP A 32 9.67 -1.97 4.45
CA ASP A 32 11.02 -2.37 4.03
C ASP A 32 11.18 -3.89 4.00
N GLN A 33 10.59 -4.59 4.99
CA GLN A 33 10.56 -6.05 5.00
C GLN A 33 9.79 -6.62 3.80
N ILE A 34 8.66 -6.02 3.43
CA ILE A 34 7.86 -6.44 2.25
C ILE A 34 8.69 -6.29 0.98
N ILE A 35 9.28 -5.12 0.76
CA ILE A 35 10.08 -4.82 -0.44
C ILE A 35 11.26 -5.81 -0.53
N ARG A 36 11.98 -6.02 0.57
CA ARG A 36 13.13 -6.93 0.65
C ARG A 36 12.77 -8.37 0.29
N VAL A 37 11.63 -8.87 0.79
CA VAL A 37 11.21 -10.25 0.54
C VAL A 37 10.65 -10.42 -0.87
N LYS A 38 9.92 -9.43 -1.39
CA LYS A 38 9.30 -9.50 -2.72
C LYS A 38 10.29 -9.40 -3.87
N ARG A 39 11.35 -8.60 -3.74
CA ARG A 39 12.35 -8.39 -4.82
C ARG A 39 11.77 -7.82 -6.14
N TYR A 40 10.51 -7.39 -6.15
CA TYR A 40 9.83 -6.79 -7.30
C TYR A 40 9.74 -5.27 -7.14
N GLU A 41 9.82 -4.53 -8.25
CA GLU A 41 9.75 -3.06 -8.23
C GLU A 41 8.36 -2.52 -7.90
N LYS A 42 7.28 -3.23 -8.24
CA LYS A 42 5.90 -2.79 -8.00
C LYS A 42 5.10 -3.85 -7.25
N VAL A 43 5.09 -3.74 -5.92
CA VAL A 43 4.23 -4.54 -5.04
C VAL A 43 2.98 -3.70 -4.72
N PRO A 44 1.76 -4.18 -4.98
CA PRO A 44 0.54 -3.49 -4.58
C PRO A 44 0.51 -3.26 -3.06
N VAL A 45 0.56 -2.00 -2.65
CA VAL A 45 0.54 -1.56 -1.25
C VAL A 45 -0.50 -0.45 -1.11
N ILE A 46 -1.25 -0.44 -0.01
CA ILE A 46 -2.08 0.70 0.42
C ILE A 46 -1.70 1.03 1.86
N LEU A 47 -1.46 2.32 2.13
CA LEU A 47 -1.27 2.82 3.49
C LEU A 47 -2.64 3.19 4.10
N VAL A 48 -2.89 2.74 5.32
CA VAL A 48 -4.17 2.90 5.99
C VAL A 48 -4.00 3.47 7.40
N GLY A 49 -4.60 4.63 7.65
CA GLY A 49 -4.82 5.16 8.99
C GLY A 49 -6.14 4.65 9.56
N ASN A 50 -6.10 3.73 10.52
CA ASN A 50 -7.32 3.14 11.11
C ASN A 50 -7.73 3.86 12.40
N LYS A 51 -8.98 3.64 12.80
CA LYS A 51 -9.65 4.22 13.97
C LYS A 51 -10.01 5.70 13.81
N VAL A 52 -10.47 6.08 12.61
CA VAL A 52 -11.00 7.46 12.37
C VAL A 52 -12.20 7.80 13.25
N ASP A 53 -12.84 6.81 13.87
CA ASP A 53 -13.89 7.04 14.88
C ASP A 53 -13.38 7.68 16.19
N LEU A 54 -12.06 7.73 16.40
CA LEU A 54 -11.41 8.32 17.58
C LEU A 54 -10.71 9.66 17.26
N GLU A 55 -11.37 10.52 16.48
CA GLU A 55 -10.80 11.79 16.00
C GLU A 55 -10.27 12.70 17.13
N SER A 56 -10.93 12.72 18.29
CA SER A 56 -10.50 13.51 19.46
C SER A 56 -9.20 13.05 20.09
N GLU A 57 -8.78 11.80 19.84
CA GLU A 57 -7.57 11.19 20.36
C GLU A 57 -6.48 11.10 19.27
N ARG A 58 -6.67 11.78 18.13
CA ARG A 58 -5.76 11.70 16.99
C ARG A 58 -4.36 12.21 17.37
N GLU A 59 -3.36 11.36 17.16
CA GLU A 59 -1.94 11.66 17.31
C GLU A 59 -1.26 11.87 15.95
N VAL A 60 -1.73 11.18 14.90
CA VAL A 60 -1.20 11.26 13.54
C VAL A 60 -2.16 12.04 12.64
N SER A 61 -1.69 13.15 12.08
CA SER A 61 -2.50 13.95 11.15
C SER A 61 -2.69 13.24 9.80
N SER A 62 -3.81 13.52 9.12
CA SER A 62 -4.05 13.01 7.76
C SER A 62 -3.00 13.51 6.76
N ASN A 63 -2.36 14.64 7.03
CA ASN A 63 -1.29 15.18 6.18
C ASN A 63 0.00 14.36 6.32
N GLU A 64 0.36 13.92 7.53
CA GLU A 64 1.50 13.01 7.72
C GLU A 64 1.29 11.67 7.00
N GLY A 65 0.08 11.10 7.13
CA GLY A 65 -0.29 9.87 6.42
C GLY A 65 -0.22 10.03 4.90
N ARG A 66 -0.77 11.12 4.37
CA ARG A 66 -0.74 11.42 2.93
C ARG A 66 0.67 11.66 2.41
N ALA A 67 1.48 12.43 3.12
CA ALA A 67 2.87 12.69 2.74
C ALA A 67 3.69 11.39 2.70
N LEU A 68 3.50 10.49 3.67
CA LEU A 68 4.17 9.19 3.67
C LEU A 68 3.71 8.32 2.50
N ALA A 69 2.41 8.32 2.17
CA ALA A 69 1.90 7.56 1.04
C ALA A 69 2.41 8.09 -0.31
N GLU A 70 2.53 9.41 -0.45
CA GLU A 70 3.14 10.07 -1.61
C GLU A 70 4.62 9.71 -1.76
N GLU A 71 5.40 9.74 -0.67
CA GLU A 71 6.79 9.25 -0.65
C GLU A 71 6.87 7.78 -1.13
N TRP A 72 5.85 6.99 -0.79
CA TRP A 72 5.80 5.58 -1.12
C TRP A 72 5.22 5.27 -2.50
N GLY A 73 4.65 6.27 -3.18
CA GLY A 73 3.93 6.10 -4.44
C GLY A 73 2.72 5.17 -4.33
N CYS A 74 2.00 5.19 -3.19
CA CYS A 74 0.87 4.29 -2.94
C CYS A 74 -0.39 5.05 -2.48
N PRO A 75 -1.59 4.46 -2.59
CA PRO A 75 -2.81 5.08 -2.07
C PRO A 75 -2.80 5.21 -0.55
N PHE A 76 -3.47 6.25 -0.06
CA PHE A 76 -3.75 6.47 1.36
C PHE A 76 -5.26 6.45 1.61
N MET A 77 -5.68 5.74 2.66
CA MET A 77 -7.07 5.73 3.11
C MET A 77 -7.14 5.82 4.64
N GLU A 78 -8.13 6.54 5.16
CA GLU A 78 -8.47 6.46 6.59
C GLU A 78 -9.73 5.61 6.77
N THR A 79 -9.69 4.70 7.74
CA THR A 79 -10.76 3.73 7.97
C THR A 79 -11.16 3.65 9.43
N SER A 80 -12.35 3.11 9.69
CA SER A 80 -12.70 2.61 11.01
C SER A 80 -13.29 1.21 10.88
N ALA A 81 -12.58 0.24 11.42
CA ALA A 81 -13.09 -1.13 11.54
C ALA A 81 -14.35 -1.19 12.45
N LYS A 82 -14.48 -0.26 13.41
CA LYS A 82 -15.59 -0.22 14.38
C LYS A 82 -16.90 0.24 13.71
N SER A 83 -16.86 1.32 12.94
CA SER A 83 -18.02 1.85 12.23
C SER A 83 -18.15 1.37 10.78
N LYS A 84 -17.23 0.49 10.33
CA LYS A 84 -17.09 0.02 8.94
C LYS A 84 -16.85 1.14 7.92
N THR A 85 -16.38 2.30 8.37
CA THR A 85 -16.08 3.44 7.49
C THR A 85 -14.92 3.09 6.57
N MET A 86 -15.14 3.19 5.25
CA MET A 86 -14.14 3.01 4.19
C MET A 86 -13.51 1.60 4.10
N VAL A 87 -14.07 0.60 4.81
CA VAL A 87 -13.52 -0.75 4.86
C VAL A 87 -13.76 -1.50 3.55
N ASP A 88 -14.97 -1.41 2.98
CA ASP A 88 -15.31 -2.10 1.74
C ASP A 88 -14.54 -1.50 0.55
N GLU A 89 -14.43 -0.18 0.51
CA GLU A 89 -13.65 0.56 -0.48
C GLU A 89 -12.15 0.19 -0.42
N LEU A 90 -11.60 0.04 0.79
CA LEU A 90 -10.20 -0.37 0.98
C LEU A 90 -9.94 -1.76 0.37
N PHE A 91 -10.81 -2.73 0.64
CA PHE A 91 -10.65 -4.08 0.09
C PHE A 91 -10.89 -4.11 -1.43
N ALA A 92 -11.84 -3.32 -1.94
CA ALA A 92 -12.03 -3.18 -3.37
C ALA A 92 -10.80 -2.56 -4.05
N GLU A 93 -10.19 -1.54 -3.44
CA GLU A 93 -9.03 -0.84 -3.98
C GLU A 93 -7.79 -1.73 -4.04
N ILE A 94 -7.49 -2.53 -3.00
CA ILE A 94 -6.32 -3.43 -3.08
C ILE A 94 -6.49 -4.50 -4.15
N VAL A 95 -7.71 -5.01 -4.35
CA VAL A 95 -8.02 -5.97 -5.42
C VAL A 95 -7.81 -5.33 -6.78
N ARG A 96 -8.26 -4.08 -6.95
CA ARG A 96 -8.04 -3.30 -8.16
C ARG A 96 -6.55 -3.11 -8.45
N GLN A 97 -5.76 -2.69 -7.47
CA GLN A 97 -4.30 -2.53 -7.58
C GLN A 97 -3.60 -3.83 -8.00
N MET A 98 -3.99 -4.97 -7.41
CA MET A 98 -3.45 -6.28 -7.78
C MET A 98 -3.77 -6.66 -9.23
N ASN A 99 -4.98 -6.36 -9.71
CA ASN A 99 -5.38 -6.63 -11.09
C ASN A 99 -4.63 -5.77 -12.11
N TYR A 100 -4.31 -4.52 -11.77
CA TYR A 100 -3.47 -3.66 -12.62
C TYR A 100 -2.02 -4.11 -12.66
N ALA A 101 -1.44 -4.46 -11.51
CA ALA A 101 -0.06 -4.94 -11.43
C ALA A 101 0.15 -6.31 -12.11
N ALA A 102 -0.92 -7.11 -12.26
CA ALA A 102 -0.88 -8.38 -12.98
C ALA A 102 -0.94 -8.23 -14.51
N GLN A 103 -1.23 -7.04 -15.05
CA GLN A 103 -1.15 -6.82 -16.49
C GLN A 103 0.31 -6.62 -16.88
N PRO A 104 0.85 -7.40 -17.85
CA PRO A 104 2.16 -7.08 -18.42
C PRO A 104 2.10 -5.68 -19.03
N ASP A 105 3.12 -4.86 -18.79
CA ASP A 105 3.27 -3.55 -19.45
C ASP A 105 3.02 -3.74 -20.95
N LYS A 106 1.92 -3.18 -21.46
CA LYS A 106 1.61 -3.18 -22.90
C LYS A 106 2.43 -2.13 -23.66
N ASP A 107 3.30 -1.41 -22.97
CA ASP A 107 4.13 -0.34 -23.49
C ASP A 107 5.62 -0.73 -23.49
N ASP A 108 5.92 -1.94 -23.97
CA ASP A 108 7.28 -2.26 -24.41
C ASP A 108 7.30 -2.23 -25.96
N PRO A 109 7.56 -1.06 -26.59
CA PRO A 109 7.82 -1.00 -28.02
C PRO A 109 9.21 -1.58 -28.28
N CYS A 110 9.32 -2.91 -28.21
CA CYS A 110 10.51 -3.62 -28.62
C CYS A 110 10.62 -3.57 -30.15
N CYS A 111 11.49 -2.66 -30.62
CA CYS A 111 12.22 -2.65 -31.88
C CYS A 111 11.46 -2.37 -33.20
N SER A 112 11.39 -1.10 -33.61
CA SER A 112 11.23 -0.70 -35.02
C SER A 112 12.54 -0.65 -35.82
N ALA A 113 13.63 -1.27 -35.32
CA ALA A 113 14.90 -1.36 -36.03
C ALA A 113 15.20 -2.80 -36.45
N CYS A 114 14.40 -3.32 -37.39
CA CYS A 114 14.79 -4.48 -38.19
C CYS A 114 14.34 -4.25 -39.63
N ASN A 115 14.93 -3.23 -40.26
CA ASN A 115 14.98 -3.09 -41.71
C ASN A 115 16.34 -2.44 -42.05
N ILE A 116 17.38 -3.27 -42.08
CA ILE A 116 18.61 -2.94 -42.82
C ILE A 116 18.56 -3.84 -44.05
N GLN A 117 18.58 -3.19 -45.21
CA GLN A 117 18.70 -3.76 -46.55
C GLN A 117 19.89 -4.70 -46.69
#